data_AF-A0A258LAL0-F1
#
_entry.id   AF-A0A258LAL0-F1
#
_cell.length_a   1.000
_cell.length_b   1.000
_cell.length_c   1.000
_cell.angle_alpha   90.00
_cell.angle_beta   90.00
_cell.angle_gamma   90.00
#
_symmetry.space_group_name_H-M   'P 1'
#
loop_
_entity.id
_entity.type
_entity.pdbx_description
1 polymer ?
#
loop_
_entity_poly.entity_id
_entity_poly.type
_entity_poly.pdbx_seq_one_letter_code
_entity_poly.pdbx_strand_id
1 'polypeptide(L)'
;MALLKAGVQNPREAKSDDVSDLAAWRATAARLGYEHRSVLRPDDIAPLPSREHRLEIAFQAALPLLGRQFDRRAVIDGADARIAAAKGLIAAGIGEAVDVDAITQAFRERGVQRRGEDAALIWGRVPGRQGRDRVAVTTTLEVREEQTLVEAARAGARDRSAGLSRKAIAAAVASFPEIDFTSAHGRAQRRIIDQLGAGGRVGLAIGVAGSGKSTLLKPLVRAWQADGRVVHGIALAWRQSDDLAEAGIAAANTSAVTAFLRDLEGESWYSAANLSWSLMKWGCSARVN
;
A
#
# COMPACT_ATOMS: atom_id res chain seq x y z
N MET A 1 39.66 33.33 -4.84
CA MET A 1 40.03 32.08 -4.14
C MET A 1 41.22 32.40 -3.24
N ALA A 2 41.21 31.90 -1.99
CA ALA A 2 42.07 32.22 -0.81
C ALA A 2 41.73 33.57 -0.14
N LEU A 3 40.92 33.71 0.93
CA LEU A 3 40.88 33.15 2.30
C LEU A 3 42.09 33.49 3.20
N LEU A 4 41.77 34.27 4.25
CA LEU A 4 42.27 34.29 5.65
C LEU A 4 43.30 35.34 6.12
N LYS A 5 42.74 36.28 6.92
CA LYS A 5 43.05 36.53 8.35
C LYS A 5 44.27 37.41 8.67
N ALA A 6 44.02 38.67 9.08
CA ALA A 6 44.65 39.30 10.26
C ALA A 6 44.10 40.71 10.54
N GLY A 7 43.74 40.95 11.81
CA GLY A 7 43.61 42.28 12.42
C GLY A 7 42.22 42.90 12.28
N VAL A 8 41.44 43.15 13.32
CA VAL A 8 41.83 43.48 14.68
C VAL A 8 40.69 43.06 15.61
N GLN A 9 40.99 42.12 16.51
CA GLN A 9 40.31 42.09 17.79
C GLN A 9 40.66 43.40 18.50
N ASN A 10 39.66 44.23 18.78
CA ASN A 10 39.77 45.28 19.78
C ASN A 10 39.13 44.75 21.08
N PRO A 11 39.89 44.29 22.09
CA PRO A 11 39.34 43.60 23.25
C PRO A 11 38.86 44.55 24.37
N ARG A 12 38.63 45.84 24.09
CA ARG A 12 38.33 46.86 25.13
C ARG A 12 37.33 47.93 24.74
N GLU A 13 36.40 47.65 23.83
CA GLU A 13 35.12 48.35 23.89
C GLU A 13 34.16 47.42 24.61
N ALA A 14 33.72 47.86 25.79
CA ALA A 14 32.70 47.18 26.55
C ALA A 14 31.55 46.86 25.58
N LYS A 15 31.05 45.62 25.62
CA LYS A 15 29.67 45.36 25.22
C LYS A 15 28.82 46.27 26.10
N SER A 16 28.58 47.51 25.68
CA SER A 16 27.52 48.30 26.26
C SER A 16 26.28 47.49 25.98
N ASP A 17 25.61 47.14 27.06
CA ASP A 17 24.36 46.41 27.02
C ASP A 17 23.51 46.94 25.87
N ASP A 18 23.41 46.11 24.83
CA ASP A 18 22.46 46.23 23.73
C ASP A 18 21.07 45.84 24.27
N VAL A 19 20.76 46.31 25.48
CA VAL A 19 19.42 46.63 25.91
C VAL A 19 19.04 47.82 25.03
N SER A 20 18.73 47.48 23.78
CA SER A 20 17.64 48.00 22.99
C SER A 20 17.22 49.38 23.44
N ASP A 21 17.54 50.39 22.64
CA ASP A 21 17.06 51.76 22.77
C ASP A 21 15.52 51.79 22.65
N LEU A 22 14.86 51.28 23.67
CA LEU A 22 13.44 50.97 23.75
C LEU A 22 12.63 52.26 23.58
N ALA A 23 13.25 53.40 23.94
CA ALA A 23 12.75 54.73 23.70
C ALA A 23 12.73 55.08 22.20
N ALA A 24 13.83 54.86 21.47
CA ALA A 24 13.88 55.06 20.02
C ALA A 24 12.89 54.14 19.27
N TRP A 25 12.75 52.89 19.72
CA TRP A 25 11.79 51.93 19.14
C TRP A 25 10.34 52.34 19.40
N ARG A 26 10.01 52.79 20.63
CA ARG A 26 8.67 53.32 20.96
C ARG A 26 8.35 54.60 20.20
N ALA A 27 9.30 55.51 20.05
CA ALA A 27 9.11 56.75 19.28
C ALA A 27 8.88 56.46 17.79
N THR A 28 9.59 55.48 17.23
CA THR A 28 9.38 55.03 15.85
C THR A 28 8.02 54.36 15.67
N ALA A 29 7.62 53.49 16.60
CA ALA A 29 6.30 52.86 16.61
C ALA A 29 5.18 53.91 16.66
N ALA A 30 5.25 54.89 17.57
CA ALA A 30 4.26 55.95 17.70
C ALA A 30 4.16 56.82 16.43
N ARG A 31 5.31 57.16 15.81
CA ARG A 31 5.35 57.90 14.54
C ARG A 31 4.70 57.14 13.38
N LEU A 32 4.77 55.80 13.41
CA LEU A 32 4.12 54.93 12.43
C LEU A 32 2.65 54.63 12.79
N GLY A 33 2.11 55.21 13.86
CA GLY A 33 0.75 54.94 14.34
C GLY A 33 0.58 53.55 14.95
N TYR A 34 1.67 52.86 15.29
CA TYR A 34 1.61 51.55 15.93
C TYR A 34 1.40 51.70 17.44
N GLU A 35 0.18 51.39 17.90
CA GLU A 35 -0.13 51.17 19.31
C GLU A 35 -0.04 49.68 19.65
N HIS A 36 0.91 49.32 20.52
CA HIS A 36 1.05 47.95 20.98
C HIS A 36 -0.10 47.58 21.93
N ARG A 37 -0.97 46.64 21.51
CA ARG A 37 -2.10 46.18 22.33
C ARG A 37 -1.77 44.90 23.12
N SER A 38 -1.27 43.87 22.46
CA SER A 38 -0.80 42.62 23.07
C SER A 38 -0.01 41.80 22.03
N VAL A 39 0.97 41.00 22.47
CA VAL A 39 1.62 39.96 21.63
C VAL A 39 0.72 38.72 21.50
N LEU A 40 -0.14 38.49 22.50
CA LEU A 40 -1.09 37.39 22.55
C LEU A 40 -2.50 37.95 22.34
N ARG A 41 -2.99 37.86 21.10
CA ARG A 41 -4.37 38.12 20.62
C ARG A 41 -5.00 39.45 21.09
N PRO A 42 -5.04 40.48 20.22
CA PRO A 42 -5.62 41.79 20.56
C PRO A 42 -7.16 41.85 20.57
N ASP A 43 -7.85 40.77 20.18
CA ASP A 43 -9.32 40.65 20.18
C ASP A 43 -9.83 39.78 21.33
N ASP A 44 -11.09 39.95 21.71
CA ASP A 44 -11.77 39.15 22.74
C ASP A 44 -11.52 37.65 22.53
N ILE A 45 -11.20 36.94 23.61
CA ILE A 45 -10.98 35.49 23.57
C ILE A 45 -12.24 34.85 23.01
N ALA A 46 -12.19 34.40 21.76
CA ALA A 46 -13.29 33.69 21.14
C ALA A 46 -13.71 32.53 22.07
N PRO A 47 -15.00 32.42 22.43
CA PRO A 47 -15.45 31.39 23.34
C PRO A 47 -15.07 30.02 22.75
N LEU A 48 -14.55 29.15 23.61
CA LEU A 48 -14.24 27.79 23.19
C LEU A 48 -15.49 27.14 22.59
N PRO A 49 -15.38 26.44 21.45
CA PRO A 49 -16.53 25.75 20.90
C PRO A 49 -17.09 24.74 21.88
N SER A 50 -18.39 24.43 21.75
CA SER A 50 -19.03 23.41 22.58
C SER A 50 -18.25 22.09 22.48
N ARG A 51 -18.33 21.26 23.54
CA ARG A 51 -17.65 19.96 23.55
C ARG A 51 -18.01 19.12 22.32
N GLU A 52 -19.29 19.08 21.96
CA GLU A 52 -19.78 18.38 20.79
C GLU A 52 -19.12 18.89 19.49
N HIS A 53 -19.08 20.21 19.29
CA HIS A 53 -18.46 20.78 18.10
C HIS A 53 -16.95 20.49 18.03
N ARG A 54 -16.25 20.54 19.18
CA ARG A 54 -14.83 20.14 19.25
C ARG A 54 -14.63 18.67 18.89
N LEU A 55 -15.50 17.78 19.39
CA LEU A 55 -15.41 16.35 19.07
C LEU A 55 -15.68 16.08 17.59
N GLU A 56 -16.62 16.78 16.96
CA GLU A 56 -16.85 16.62 15.52
C GLU A 56 -15.64 17.10 14.70
N ILE A 57 -15.07 18.27 15.01
CA ILE A 57 -13.84 18.75 14.34
C ILE A 57 -12.70 17.74 14.53
N ALA A 58 -12.52 17.24 15.75
CA ALA A 58 -11.49 16.25 16.05
C ALA A 58 -11.69 14.93 15.30
N PHE A 59 -12.94 14.45 15.20
CA PHE A 59 -13.29 13.25 14.46
C PHE A 59 -12.94 13.42 12.97
N GLN A 60 -13.37 14.52 12.35
CA GLN A 60 -13.08 14.81 10.95
C GLN A 60 -11.56 14.93 10.69
N ALA A 61 -10.83 15.58 11.59
CA ALA A 61 -9.37 15.67 11.52
C ALA A 61 -8.67 14.31 11.69
N ALA A 62 -9.26 13.39 12.45
CA ALA A 62 -8.67 12.09 12.74
C ALA A 62 -8.94 11.03 11.65
N LEU A 63 -10.05 11.13 10.91
CA LEU A 63 -10.40 10.20 9.82
C LEU A 63 -9.26 9.95 8.82
N PRO A 64 -8.61 10.95 8.21
CA PRO A 64 -7.51 10.70 7.28
C PRO A 64 -6.25 10.14 7.96
N LEU A 65 -6.09 10.31 9.27
CA LEU A 65 -4.98 9.71 10.03
C LEU A 65 -5.21 8.22 10.25
N LEU A 66 -6.44 7.86 10.58
CA LEU A 66 -6.87 6.47 10.74
C LEU A 66 -6.87 5.73 9.41
N GLY A 67 -7.47 6.33 8.37
CA GLY A 67 -7.55 5.75 7.03
C GLY A 67 -6.17 5.39 6.47
N ARG A 68 -5.18 6.28 6.64
CA ARG A 68 -3.78 6.04 6.23
C ARG A 68 -3.10 4.87 6.94
N GLN A 69 -3.57 4.47 8.13
CA GLN A 69 -3.01 3.28 8.79
C GLN A 69 -3.32 2.02 7.98
N PHE A 70 -4.49 1.98 7.35
CA PHE A 70 -4.94 0.83 6.57
C PHE A 70 -4.34 0.77 5.17
N ASP A 71 -3.69 1.84 4.68
CA ASP A 71 -2.97 1.82 3.39
C ASP A 71 -1.75 0.90 3.40
N ARG A 72 -1.22 0.64 4.60
CA ARG A 72 -0.01 -0.18 4.81
C ARG A 72 -0.31 -1.54 5.44
N ARG A 73 -1.48 -1.68 6.06
CA ARG A 73 -1.81 -2.80 6.95
C ARG A 73 -3.30 -3.13 6.83
N ALA A 74 -3.64 -4.39 6.59
CA ALA A 74 -5.05 -4.82 6.60
C ALA A 74 -5.65 -4.83 8.03
N VAL A 75 -4.79 -4.94 9.04
CA VAL A 75 -5.17 -4.96 10.45
C VAL A 75 -4.26 -4.03 11.24
N ILE A 76 -4.86 -3.14 12.03
CA ILE A 76 -4.16 -2.20 12.92
C ILE A 76 -4.43 -2.57 14.38
N ASP A 77 -3.66 -2.00 15.31
CA ASP A 77 -3.91 -2.16 16.73
C ASP A 77 -4.95 -1.13 17.23
N GLY A 78 -5.68 -1.44 18.30
CA GLY A 78 -6.53 -0.46 18.97
C GLY A 78 -5.74 0.78 19.43
N ALA A 79 -4.46 0.63 19.75
CA ALA A 79 -3.57 1.77 20.04
C ALA A 79 -3.40 2.72 18.85
N ASP A 80 -3.35 2.21 17.61
CA ASP A 80 -3.25 3.04 16.40
C ASP A 80 -4.49 3.95 16.26
N ALA A 81 -5.68 3.41 16.55
CA ALA A 81 -6.92 4.18 16.54
C ALA A 81 -6.95 5.25 17.63
N ARG A 82 -6.50 4.94 18.85
CA ARG A 82 -6.36 5.93 19.94
C ARG A 82 -5.38 7.04 19.58
N ILE A 83 -4.27 6.72 18.93
CA ILE A 83 -3.29 7.71 18.46
C ILE A 83 -3.90 8.62 17.40
N ALA A 84 -4.68 8.08 16.46
CA ALA A 84 -5.40 8.88 15.47
C ALA A 84 -6.40 9.83 16.15
N ALA A 85 -7.19 9.32 17.10
CA ALA A 85 -8.12 10.12 17.90
C ALA A 85 -7.42 11.27 18.66
N ALA A 86 -6.33 10.96 19.38
CA ALA A 86 -5.55 11.96 20.10
C ALA A 86 -4.97 13.04 19.17
N LYS A 87 -4.50 12.66 17.98
CA LYS A 87 -4.00 13.61 16.97
C LYS A 87 -5.11 14.48 16.38
N GLY A 88 -6.33 13.94 16.22
CA GLY A 88 -7.49 14.74 15.83
C GLY A 88 -7.83 15.82 16.86
N LEU A 89 -7.74 15.48 18.15
CA LEU A 89 -8.00 16.42 19.24
C LEU A 89 -6.96 17.56 19.31
N ILE A 90 -5.76 17.40 18.75
CA ILE A 90 -4.81 18.53 18.62
C ILE A 90 -5.41 19.64 17.75
N ALA A 91 -6.18 19.29 16.72
CA ALA A 91 -6.80 20.27 15.82
C ALA A 91 -7.98 21.02 16.44
N ALA A 92 -8.69 20.41 17.39
CA ALA A 92 -9.90 20.97 18.01
C ALA A 92 -9.70 21.47 19.45
N GLY A 93 -8.55 21.17 20.05
CA GLY A 93 -8.29 21.35 21.48
C GLY A 93 -8.75 20.15 22.31
N ILE A 94 -7.93 19.77 23.30
CA ILE A 94 -8.21 18.66 24.23
C ILE A 94 -8.93 19.23 25.45
N GLY A 95 -10.09 18.67 25.80
CA GLY A 95 -10.78 19.00 27.05
C GLY A 95 -10.35 18.05 28.16
N GLU A 96 -10.71 16.78 27.99
CA GLU A 96 -10.44 15.71 28.95
C GLU A 96 -9.88 14.46 28.27
N ALA A 97 -9.27 13.56 29.05
CA ALA A 97 -8.76 12.29 28.51
C ALA A 97 -9.87 11.41 27.91
N VAL A 98 -11.11 11.52 28.41
CA VAL A 98 -12.28 10.80 27.91
C VAL A 98 -12.68 11.23 26.49
N ASP A 99 -12.21 12.38 26.01
CA ASP A 99 -12.47 12.81 24.63
C ASP A 99 -11.81 11.86 23.62
N VAL A 100 -10.68 11.22 23.96
CA VAL A 100 -10.05 10.19 23.11
C VAL A 100 -10.96 8.97 22.96
N ASP A 101 -11.61 8.56 24.05
CA ASP A 101 -12.52 7.42 24.04
C ASP A 101 -13.79 7.76 23.24
N ALA A 102 -14.29 8.99 23.34
CA ALA A 102 -15.43 9.47 22.55
C ALA A 102 -15.15 9.44 21.04
N ILE A 103 -13.96 9.90 20.59
CA ILE A 103 -13.58 9.80 19.17
C ILE A 103 -13.37 8.35 18.74
N THR A 104 -12.78 7.52 19.61
CA THR A 104 -12.61 6.08 19.32
C THR A 104 -13.95 5.37 19.19
N GLN A 105 -14.94 5.76 19.99
CA GLN A 105 -16.31 5.29 19.89
C GLN A 105 -16.97 5.75 18.59
N ALA A 106 -16.79 7.03 18.21
CA ALA A 106 -17.28 7.55 16.94
C ALA A 106 -16.70 6.78 15.74
N PHE A 107 -15.43 6.35 15.78
CA PHE A 107 -14.87 5.47 14.74
C PHE A 107 -15.59 4.11 14.67
N ARG A 108 -15.96 3.52 15.80
CA ARG A 108 -16.69 2.25 15.83
C ARG A 108 -18.06 2.37 15.17
N GLU A 109 -18.73 3.49 15.40
CA GLU A 109 -20.10 3.73 14.93
C GLU A 109 -20.15 4.19 13.48
N ARG A 110 -19.23 5.08 13.08
CA ARG A 110 -19.27 5.78 11.78
C ARG A 110 -18.30 5.21 10.76
N GLY A 111 -17.36 4.34 11.17
CA GLY A 111 -16.37 3.77 10.27
C GLY A 111 -15.30 4.76 9.83
N VAL A 112 -14.70 4.47 8.67
CA VAL A 112 -13.66 5.28 8.02
C VAL A 112 -13.87 5.27 6.50
N GLN A 113 -13.41 6.31 5.80
CA GLN A 113 -13.36 6.29 4.34
C GLN A 113 -12.09 5.62 3.82
N ARG A 114 -12.26 4.69 2.87
CA ARG A 114 -11.19 3.92 2.21
C ARG A 114 -11.42 3.97 0.72
N ARG A 115 -10.44 4.51 -0.04
CA ARG A 115 -10.49 4.56 -1.52
C ARG A 115 -11.79 5.17 -2.09
N GLY A 116 -12.40 6.12 -1.38
CA GLY A 116 -13.67 6.75 -1.77
C GLY A 116 -14.93 6.00 -1.32
N GLU A 117 -14.79 4.90 -0.58
CA GLU A 117 -15.89 4.10 -0.06
C GLU A 117 -15.95 4.18 1.48
N ASP A 118 -17.16 4.16 2.04
CA ASP A 118 -17.36 4.03 3.48
C ASP A 118 -17.12 2.58 3.92
N ALA A 119 -16.23 2.41 4.90
CA ALA A 119 -15.87 1.12 5.44
C ALA A 119 -16.10 1.08 6.96
N ALA A 120 -16.99 0.20 7.40
CA ALA A 120 -17.24 -0.01 8.82
C ALA A 120 -16.02 -0.70 9.47
N LEU A 121 -15.72 -0.34 10.72
CA LEU A 121 -14.62 -0.93 11.46
C LEU A 121 -15.08 -2.20 12.19
N ILE A 122 -14.30 -3.26 12.04
CA ILE A 122 -14.47 -4.52 12.76
C ILE A 122 -13.39 -4.57 13.84
N TRP A 123 -13.83 -4.64 15.09
CA TRP A 123 -12.97 -4.68 16.27
C TRP A 123 -12.99 -6.07 16.89
N GLY A 124 -11.83 -6.66 17.11
CA GLY A 124 -11.70 -7.99 17.71
C GLY A 124 -10.58 -8.05 18.73
N ARG A 125 -10.67 -9.01 19.66
CA ARG A 125 -9.52 -9.42 20.48
C ARG A 125 -8.81 -10.57 19.77
N VAL A 126 -7.51 -10.44 19.58
CA VAL A 126 -6.68 -11.47 18.95
C VAL A 126 -5.46 -11.77 19.82
N PRO A 127 -4.93 -13.00 19.81
CA PRO A 127 -3.69 -13.31 20.51
C PRO A 127 -2.56 -12.39 20.07
N GLY A 128 -1.92 -11.72 21.02
CA GLY A 128 -0.74 -10.92 20.78
C GLY A 128 0.54 -11.77 20.72
N ARG A 129 1.63 -11.14 20.26
CA ARG A 129 2.93 -11.80 20.05
C ARG A 129 3.55 -12.43 21.31
N GLN A 130 3.11 -11.99 22.50
CA GLN A 130 3.57 -12.48 23.80
C GLN A 130 2.48 -13.26 24.56
N GLY A 131 1.47 -13.77 23.87
CA GLY A 131 0.35 -14.50 24.48
C GLY A 131 -0.66 -13.62 25.24
N ARG A 132 -0.46 -12.30 25.26
CA ARG A 132 -1.45 -11.34 25.78
C ARG A 132 -2.39 -10.93 24.66
N ASP A 133 -3.69 -10.99 24.91
CA ASP A 133 -4.69 -10.50 23.98
C ASP A 133 -4.46 -9.02 23.64
N ARG A 134 -4.62 -8.69 22.36
CA ARG A 134 -4.60 -7.30 21.88
C ARG A 134 -5.88 -6.98 21.13
N VAL A 135 -6.23 -5.71 21.12
CA VAL A 135 -7.34 -5.21 20.29
C VAL A 135 -6.80 -5.04 18.86
N ALA A 136 -7.42 -5.73 17.93
CA ALA A 136 -7.18 -5.57 16.49
C ALA A 136 -8.38 -4.89 15.85
N VAL A 137 -8.10 -4.06 14.85
CA VAL A 137 -9.11 -3.36 14.06
C VAL A 137 -8.82 -3.63 12.59
N THR A 138 -9.85 -4.03 11.85
CA THR A 138 -9.85 -4.13 10.38
C THR A 138 -11.11 -3.43 9.85
N THR A 139 -11.31 -3.36 8.53
CA THR A 139 -12.55 -2.83 7.98
C THR A 139 -13.31 -3.89 7.21
N THR A 140 -14.60 -3.64 6.98
CA THR A 140 -15.44 -4.48 6.12
C THR A 140 -14.90 -4.59 4.70
N LEU A 141 -14.15 -3.59 4.22
CA LEU A 141 -13.54 -3.63 2.90
C LEU A 141 -12.44 -4.69 2.82
N GLU A 142 -11.50 -4.72 3.78
CA GLU A 142 -10.44 -5.75 3.78
C GLU A 142 -11.01 -7.15 3.91
N VAL A 143 -12.07 -7.34 4.72
CA VAL A 143 -12.73 -8.65 4.84
C VAL A 143 -13.34 -9.09 3.50
N ARG A 144 -14.01 -8.19 2.79
CA ARG A 144 -14.58 -8.49 1.46
C ARG A 144 -13.50 -8.80 0.43
N GLU A 145 -12.41 -8.03 0.41
CA GLU A 145 -11.26 -8.27 -0.47
C GLU A 145 -10.63 -9.64 -0.20
N GLU A 146 -10.43 -10.00 1.06
CA GLU A 146 -9.90 -11.32 1.44
C GLU A 146 -10.85 -12.47 1.06
N GLN A 147 -12.15 -12.30 1.30
CA GLN A 147 -13.16 -13.29 0.91
C GLN A 147 -13.15 -13.51 -0.60
N THR A 148 -13.13 -12.42 -1.39
CA THR A 148 -13.07 -12.48 -2.85
C THR A 148 -11.81 -13.22 -3.32
N LEU A 149 -10.66 -12.92 -2.73
CA LEU A 149 -9.40 -13.60 -3.03
C LEU A 149 -9.49 -15.10 -2.74
N VAL A 150 -10.00 -15.48 -1.56
CA VAL A 150 -10.13 -16.89 -1.15
C VAL A 150 -11.09 -17.64 -2.05
N GLU A 151 -12.21 -17.03 -2.42
CA GLU A 151 -13.20 -17.62 -3.32
C GLU A 151 -12.64 -17.83 -4.72
N ALA A 152 -11.98 -16.81 -5.28
CA ALA A 152 -11.32 -16.90 -6.58
C ALA A 152 -10.22 -17.98 -6.58
N ALA A 153 -9.39 -18.05 -5.53
CA ALA A 153 -8.36 -19.07 -5.40
C ALA A 153 -8.96 -20.48 -5.30
N ARG A 154 -10.05 -20.66 -4.53
CA ARG A 154 -10.75 -21.94 -4.40
C ARG A 154 -11.40 -22.38 -5.71
N ALA A 155 -12.03 -21.45 -6.42
CA ALA A 155 -12.62 -21.72 -7.73
C ALA A 155 -11.53 -22.15 -8.73
N GLY A 156 -10.43 -21.40 -8.81
CA GLY A 156 -9.30 -21.71 -9.66
C GLY A 156 -8.62 -23.04 -9.31
N ALA A 157 -8.48 -23.38 -8.03
CA ALA A 157 -7.90 -24.65 -7.59
C ALA A 157 -8.77 -25.87 -7.96
N ARG A 158 -10.10 -25.70 -8.04
CA ARG A 158 -11.04 -26.77 -8.45
C ARG A 158 -11.13 -26.92 -9.96
N ASP A 159 -10.93 -25.84 -10.72
CA ASP A 159 -10.96 -25.87 -12.16
C ASP A 159 -9.69 -26.53 -12.75
N ARG A 160 -9.84 -27.78 -13.20
CA ARG A 160 -8.77 -28.58 -13.83
C ARG A 160 -8.74 -28.49 -15.35
N SER A 161 -9.54 -27.63 -15.97
CA SER A 161 -9.61 -27.49 -17.43
C SER A 161 -8.27 -27.11 -18.08
N ALA A 162 -7.36 -26.52 -17.30
CA ALA A 162 -6.02 -26.14 -17.74
C ALA A 162 -4.93 -27.15 -17.37
N GLY A 163 -5.26 -28.32 -16.80
CA GLY A 163 -4.27 -29.32 -16.41
C GLY A 163 -3.56 -29.95 -17.61
N LEU A 164 -2.24 -30.13 -17.51
CA LEU A 164 -1.45 -30.89 -18.48
C LEU A 164 -1.66 -32.41 -18.29
N SER A 165 -1.55 -33.16 -19.38
CA SER A 165 -1.54 -34.62 -19.29
C SER A 165 -0.27 -35.12 -18.58
N ARG A 166 -0.38 -36.23 -17.84
CA ARG A 166 0.78 -36.87 -17.19
C ARG A 166 1.89 -37.23 -18.20
N LYS A 167 1.51 -37.57 -19.43
CA LYS A 167 2.45 -37.87 -20.52
C LYS A 167 3.24 -36.63 -20.93
N ALA A 168 2.58 -35.48 -21.07
CA ALA A 168 3.24 -34.21 -21.38
C ALA A 168 4.22 -33.80 -20.28
N ILE A 169 3.82 -33.93 -19.01
CA ILE A 169 4.69 -33.65 -17.86
C ILE A 169 5.91 -34.57 -17.86
N ALA A 170 5.72 -35.88 -18.05
CA ALA A 170 6.82 -36.85 -18.09
C ALA A 170 7.79 -36.59 -19.26
N ALA A 171 7.27 -36.25 -20.44
CA ALA A 171 8.09 -35.90 -21.59
C ALA A 171 8.93 -34.63 -21.36
N ALA A 172 8.34 -33.62 -20.71
CA ALA A 172 9.06 -32.39 -20.36
C ALA A 172 10.14 -32.64 -19.30
N VAL A 173 9.85 -33.45 -18.27
CA VAL A 173 10.85 -33.87 -17.27
C VAL A 173 12.02 -34.60 -17.92
N ALA A 174 11.75 -35.50 -18.86
CA ALA A 174 12.79 -36.24 -19.58
C ALA A 174 13.70 -35.36 -20.45
N SER A 175 13.29 -34.12 -20.75
CA SER A 175 14.10 -33.16 -21.51
C SER A 175 15.21 -32.51 -20.68
N PHE A 176 15.26 -32.75 -19.37
CA PHE A 176 16.26 -32.19 -18.44
C PHE A 176 16.99 -33.31 -17.68
N PRO A 177 17.83 -34.13 -18.34
CA PRO A 177 18.52 -35.26 -17.72
C PRO A 177 19.52 -34.86 -16.63
N GLU A 178 19.94 -33.58 -16.60
CA GLU A 178 20.81 -33.02 -15.57
C GLU A 178 20.11 -32.81 -14.21
N ILE A 179 18.77 -32.87 -14.17
CA ILE A 179 18.00 -32.70 -12.94
C ILE A 179 17.69 -34.08 -12.34
N ASP A 180 18.30 -34.38 -11.19
CA ASP A 180 18.05 -35.64 -10.49
C ASP A 180 16.72 -35.61 -9.71
N PHE A 181 15.71 -36.29 -10.27
CA PHE A 181 14.42 -36.52 -9.61
C PHE A 181 14.36 -37.83 -8.80
N THR A 182 15.46 -38.57 -8.69
CA THR A 182 15.51 -39.87 -8.00
C THR A 182 15.88 -39.75 -6.53
N SER A 183 16.66 -38.74 -6.12
CA SER A 183 16.94 -38.45 -4.70
C SER A 183 15.68 -38.14 -3.90
N ALA A 184 15.76 -38.16 -2.56
CA ALA A 184 14.60 -37.82 -1.71
C ALA A 184 14.07 -36.40 -1.98
N HIS A 185 14.97 -35.43 -2.16
CA HIS A 185 14.67 -34.05 -2.55
C HIS A 185 14.10 -33.98 -3.96
N GLY A 186 14.75 -34.66 -4.92
CA GLY A 186 14.27 -34.76 -6.30
C GLY A 186 12.86 -35.33 -6.40
N ARG A 187 12.55 -36.40 -5.67
CA ARG A 187 11.19 -36.97 -5.61
C ARG A 187 10.18 -35.98 -5.04
N ALA A 188 10.58 -35.13 -4.09
CA ALA A 188 9.71 -34.09 -3.56
C ALA A 188 9.44 -33.00 -4.62
N GLN A 189 10.46 -32.54 -5.34
CA GLN A 189 10.30 -31.62 -6.46
C GLN A 189 9.44 -32.23 -7.58
N ARG A 190 9.63 -33.51 -7.89
CA ARG A 190 8.81 -34.22 -8.89
C ARG A 190 7.33 -34.24 -8.52
N ARG A 191 7.00 -34.50 -7.24
CA ARG A 191 5.61 -34.43 -6.78
C ARG A 191 5.00 -33.03 -6.96
N ILE A 192 5.79 -31.98 -6.69
CA ILE A 192 5.34 -30.59 -6.91
C ILE A 192 5.08 -30.34 -8.39
N ILE A 193 5.98 -30.77 -9.28
CA ILE A 193 5.81 -30.66 -10.74
C ILE A 193 4.53 -31.36 -11.19
N ASP A 194 4.31 -32.62 -10.76
CA ASP A 194 3.12 -33.37 -11.14
C ASP A 194 1.84 -32.69 -10.61
N GLN A 195 1.87 -32.16 -9.38
CA GLN A 195 0.73 -31.46 -8.77
C GLN A 195 0.41 -30.13 -9.43
N LEU A 196 1.42 -29.31 -9.75
CA LEU A 196 1.22 -28.03 -10.42
C LEU A 196 0.82 -28.21 -11.89
N GLY A 197 1.46 -29.16 -12.59
CA GLY A 197 1.21 -29.39 -14.01
C GLY A 197 -0.17 -29.97 -14.27
N ALA A 198 -0.61 -30.95 -13.47
CA ALA A 198 -1.91 -31.61 -13.64
C ALA A 198 -3.01 -31.05 -12.72
N GLY A 199 -2.70 -29.99 -11.96
CA GLY A 199 -3.56 -29.40 -10.96
C GLY A 199 -4.65 -28.49 -11.52
N GLY A 200 -5.25 -27.70 -10.63
CA GLY A 200 -6.18 -26.64 -11.03
C GLY A 200 -5.46 -25.43 -11.62
N ARG A 201 -6.24 -24.44 -12.09
CA ARG A 201 -5.73 -23.15 -12.60
C ARG A 201 -4.95 -22.33 -11.57
N VAL A 202 -5.11 -22.62 -10.28
CA VAL A 202 -4.33 -22.02 -9.18
C VAL A 202 -3.59 -23.12 -8.44
N GLY A 203 -2.27 -23.00 -8.34
CA GLY A 203 -1.39 -23.90 -7.60
C GLY A 203 -0.36 -23.13 -6.77
N LEU A 204 0.02 -23.68 -5.62
CA LEU A 204 0.99 -23.08 -4.70
C LEU A 204 2.10 -24.08 -4.40
N ALA A 205 3.34 -23.66 -4.60
CA ALA A 205 4.52 -24.39 -4.16
C ALA A 205 5.35 -23.52 -3.21
N ILE A 206 5.71 -24.08 -2.06
CA ILE A 206 6.50 -23.41 -1.02
C ILE A 206 7.83 -24.16 -0.87
N GLY A 207 8.93 -23.42 -0.86
CA GLY A 207 10.26 -23.98 -0.67
C GLY A 207 11.20 -23.00 0.01
N VAL A 208 12.07 -23.52 0.87
CA VAL A 208 13.10 -22.74 1.56
C VAL A 208 14.11 -22.14 0.56
N ALA A 209 14.92 -21.18 1.02
CA ALA A 209 16.00 -20.64 0.20
C ALA A 209 16.96 -21.77 -0.25
N GLY A 210 17.42 -21.72 -1.49
CA GLY A 210 18.31 -22.75 -2.06
C GLY A 210 17.64 -24.08 -2.42
N SER A 211 16.32 -24.26 -2.23
CA SER A 211 15.64 -25.54 -2.50
C SER A 211 15.46 -25.89 -3.99
N GLY A 212 16.05 -25.11 -4.92
CA GLY A 212 15.90 -25.30 -6.37
C GLY A 212 14.52 -24.91 -6.92
N LYS A 213 13.90 -23.83 -6.42
CA LYS A 213 12.58 -23.34 -6.87
C LYS A 213 12.56 -22.98 -8.36
N SER A 214 13.57 -22.28 -8.86
CA SER A 214 13.63 -21.94 -10.29
C SER A 214 13.93 -23.17 -11.15
N THR A 215 14.75 -24.10 -10.65
CA THR A 215 15.06 -25.37 -11.32
C THR A 215 13.81 -26.23 -11.53
N LEU A 216 12.91 -26.32 -10.54
CA LEU A 216 11.68 -27.12 -10.67
C LEU A 216 10.67 -26.54 -11.67
N LEU A 217 10.77 -25.24 -12.00
CA LEU A 217 9.89 -24.61 -12.98
C LEU A 217 10.26 -24.97 -14.42
N LYS A 218 11.53 -25.30 -14.70
CA LYS A 218 12.00 -25.58 -16.08
C LYS A 218 11.15 -26.64 -16.81
N PRO A 219 10.86 -27.83 -16.22
CA PRO A 219 10.02 -28.82 -16.88
C PRO A 219 8.57 -28.35 -17.08
N LEU A 220 8.02 -27.56 -16.15
CA LEU A 220 6.65 -27.05 -16.26
C LEU A 220 6.52 -26.02 -17.38
N VAL A 221 7.44 -25.05 -17.44
CA VAL A 221 7.49 -24.05 -18.51
C VAL A 221 7.61 -24.74 -19.86
N ARG A 222 8.50 -25.73 -19.99
CA ARG A 222 8.65 -26.52 -21.21
C ARG A 222 7.36 -27.24 -21.59
N ALA A 223 6.67 -27.84 -20.63
CA ALA A 223 5.43 -28.56 -20.87
C ALA A 223 4.29 -27.63 -21.32
N TRP A 224 4.13 -26.46 -20.68
CA TRP A 224 3.12 -25.47 -21.08
C TRP A 224 3.39 -24.88 -22.46
N GLN A 225 4.65 -24.61 -22.79
CA GLN A 225 5.03 -24.14 -24.12
C GLN A 225 4.78 -25.20 -25.20
N ALA A 226 5.07 -26.47 -24.91
CA ALA A 226 4.78 -27.59 -25.82
C ALA A 226 3.26 -27.81 -26.01
N ASP A 227 2.46 -27.44 -25.02
CA ASP A 227 0.98 -27.42 -25.07
C ASP A 227 0.43 -26.16 -25.79
N GLY A 228 1.30 -25.34 -26.40
CA GLY A 228 0.92 -24.15 -27.18
C GLY A 228 0.58 -22.92 -26.34
N ARG A 229 0.93 -22.91 -25.05
CA ARG A 229 0.58 -21.81 -24.14
C ARG A 229 1.66 -20.73 -24.10
N VAL A 230 1.22 -19.49 -23.98
CA VAL A 230 2.10 -18.37 -23.62
C VAL A 230 2.30 -18.38 -22.11
N VAL A 231 3.56 -18.47 -21.68
CA VAL A 231 3.92 -18.47 -20.26
C VAL A 231 4.43 -17.08 -19.88
N HIS A 232 3.83 -16.50 -18.85
CA HIS A 232 4.24 -15.23 -18.24
C HIS A 232 4.85 -15.47 -16.86
N GLY A 233 5.96 -14.80 -16.57
CA GLY A 233 6.65 -14.86 -15.29
C GLY A 233 6.52 -13.54 -14.55
N ILE A 234 5.77 -13.52 -13.44
CA ILE A 234 5.52 -12.30 -12.68
C ILE A 234 6.20 -12.42 -11.31
N ALA A 235 7.00 -11.41 -10.94
CA ALA A 235 7.65 -11.32 -9.63
C ALA A 235 7.32 -10.00 -8.92
N LEU A 236 7.63 -9.89 -7.63
CA LEU A 236 7.40 -8.64 -6.89
C LEU A 236 8.33 -7.51 -7.37
N ALA A 237 9.56 -7.84 -7.76
CA ALA A 237 10.56 -6.91 -8.25
C ALA A 237 11.29 -7.45 -9.49
N TRP A 238 11.77 -6.54 -10.35
CA TRP A 238 12.47 -6.88 -11.60
C TRP A 238 13.66 -7.82 -11.42
N ARG A 239 14.49 -7.63 -10.39
CA ARG A 239 15.63 -8.54 -10.14
C ARG A 239 15.19 -10.00 -9.93
N GLN A 240 13.99 -10.21 -9.39
CA GLN A 240 13.46 -11.56 -9.17
C GLN A 240 12.80 -12.16 -10.42
N SER A 241 12.50 -11.34 -11.44
CA SER A 241 11.98 -11.85 -12.71
C SER A 241 13.07 -12.43 -13.60
N ASP A 242 14.34 -12.06 -13.39
CA ASP A 242 15.48 -12.64 -14.12
C ASP A 242 15.59 -14.15 -13.85
N ASP A 243 15.41 -14.58 -12.60
CA ASP A 243 15.37 -16.00 -12.21
C ASP A 243 14.25 -16.79 -12.94
N LEU A 244 13.18 -16.10 -13.37
CA LEU A 244 12.09 -16.69 -14.13
C LEU A 244 12.45 -16.85 -15.61
N ALA A 245 13.25 -15.94 -16.16
CA ALA A 245 13.79 -16.09 -17.50
C ALA A 245 14.77 -17.29 -17.58
N GLU A 246 15.60 -17.48 -16.55
CA GLU A 246 16.46 -18.67 -16.42
C GLU A 246 15.68 -19.99 -16.31
N ALA A 247 14.41 -19.93 -15.87
CA ALA A 247 13.50 -21.07 -15.87
C ALA A 247 12.91 -21.39 -17.26
N GLY A 248 13.26 -20.64 -18.30
CA GLY A 248 12.84 -20.85 -19.68
C GLY A 248 11.64 -20.01 -20.13
N ILE A 249 11.23 -19.02 -19.33
CA ILE A 249 10.21 -18.06 -19.71
C ILE A 249 10.85 -16.99 -20.61
N ALA A 250 10.19 -16.61 -21.69
CA ALA A 250 10.71 -15.57 -22.58
C ALA A 250 10.90 -14.25 -21.80
N ALA A 251 12.04 -13.58 -21.97
CA ALA A 251 12.33 -12.33 -21.25
C ALA A 251 11.29 -11.22 -21.52
N ALA A 252 10.70 -11.20 -22.72
CA ALA A 252 9.60 -10.30 -23.05
C ALA A 252 8.30 -10.58 -22.25
N ASN A 253 8.17 -11.79 -21.69
CA ASN A 253 7.02 -12.22 -20.90
C ASN A 253 7.33 -12.25 -19.38
N THR A 254 8.48 -11.72 -18.96
CA THR A 254 8.84 -11.60 -17.55
C THR A 254 8.71 -10.16 -17.09
N SER A 255 8.03 -9.92 -15.98
CA SER A 255 7.80 -8.56 -15.48
C SER A 255 7.61 -8.49 -13.97
N ALA A 256 7.84 -7.30 -13.42
CA ALA A 256 7.38 -6.97 -12.08
C ALA A 256 5.84 -6.87 -12.06
N VAL A 257 5.21 -7.28 -10.95
CA VAL A 257 3.75 -7.30 -10.80
C VAL A 257 3.11 -5.95 -11.09
N THR A 258 3.74 -4.85 -10.67
CA THR A 258 3.23 -3.50 -10.91
C THR A 258 3.31 -3.09 -12.38
N ALA A 259 4.33 -3.55 -13.11
CA ALA A 259 4.45 -3.31 -14.55
C ALA A 259 3.40 -4.14 -15.30
N PHE A 260 3.30 -5.43 -14.99
CA PHE A 260 2.32 -6.33 -15.60
C PHE A 260 0.88 -5.80 -15.45
N LEU A 261 0.48 -5.38 -14.25
CA LEU A 261 -0.86 -4.87 -14.00
C LEU A 261 -1.11 -3.55 -14.74
N ARG A 262 -0.11 -2.65 -14.82
CA ARG A 262 -0.22 -1.41 -15.59
C ARG A 262 -0.37 -1.67 -17.09
N ASP A 263 0.34 -2.66 -17.62
CA ASP A 263 0.24 -3.01 -19.04
C ASP A 263 -1.17 -3.55 -19.37
N LEU A 264 -1.73 -4.39 -18.50
CA LEU A 264 -3.12 -4.86 -18.62
C LEU A 264 -4.15 -3.72 -18.52
N GLU A 265 -3.94 -2.76 -17.61
CA GLU A 265 -4.77 -1.56 -17.51
C GLU A 265 -4.64 -0.68 -18.77
N GLY A 266 -3.42 -0.49 -19.29
CA GLY A 266 -3.16 0.22 -20.53
C GLY A 266 -3.85 -0.41 -21.75
N GLU A 267 -3.84 -1.75 -21.84
CA GLU A 267 -4.59 -2.51 -22.84
C GLU A 267 -6.12 -2.37 -22.66
N SER A 268 -6.61 -2.31 -21.42
CA SER A 268 -8.03 -2.10 -21.11
C SER A 268 -8.52 -0.71 -21.56
N TRP A 269 -7.70 0.34 -21.39
CA TRP A 269 -8.03 1.68 -21.90
C TRP A 269 -8.00 1.75 -23.43
N TYR A 270 -7.06 1.07 -24.08
CA TYR A 270 -7.01 0.98 -25.55
C TYR A 270 -8.18 0.17 -26.13
N SER A 271 -8.60 -0.90 -25.45
CA SER A 271 -9.76 -1.72 -25.85
C SER A 271 -11.09 -0.96 -25.68
N ALA A 272 -11.27 -0.24 -24.56
CA ALA A 272 -12.45 0.59 -24.33
C ALA A 272 -12.53 1.79 -25.30
N ALA A 273 -11.39 2.42 -25.62
CA ALA A 273 -11.32 3.49 -26.61
C ALA A 273 -11.60 3.01 -28.04
N ASN A 274 -11.14 1.80 -28.42
CA ASN A 274 -11.42 1.22 -29.73
C ASN A 274 -12.88 0.80 -29.92
N LEU A 275 -13.57 0.35 -28.86
CA LEU A 275 -15.02 0.13 -28.90
C LEU A 275 -15.80 1.44 -29.06
N SER A 276 -15.37 2.52 -28.41
CA SER A 276 -15.97 3.86 -28.58
C SER A 276 -15.76 4.43 -29.98
N TRP A 277 -14.61 4.20 -30.61
CA TRP A 277 -14.33 4.66 -31.98
C TRP A 277 -14.98 3.80 -33.07
N SER A 278 -15.21 2.51 -32.81
CA SER A 278 -15.93 1.61 -33.74
C SER A 278 -17.43 1.91 -33.77
N LEU A 279 -18.03 2.21 -32.61
CA LEU A 279 -19.43 2.65 -32.50
C LEU A 279 -19.68 4.04 -33.14
N MET A 280 -18.69 4.93 -33.20
CA MET A 280 -18.80 6.22 -33.90
C MET A 280 -18.63 6.13 -35.43
N LYS A 281 -18.08 5.03 -35.97
CA LYS A 281 -17.89 4.87 -37.43
C LYS A 281 -19.06 4.20 -38.16
N TRP A 282 -20.09 3.74 -37.45
CA TRP A 282 -21.30 3.13 -38.02
C TRP A 282 -22.52 4.07 -38.06
N GLY A 283 -22.28 5.38 -38.14
CA GLY A 283 -23.35 6.39 -38.13
C GLY A 283 -23.11 7.55 -39.10
N CYS A 284 -22.67 7.30 -40.34
CA CYS A 284 -22.81 8.29 -41.40
C CYS A 284 -22.71 7.66 -42.80
N SER A 285 -23.83 7.11 -43.29
CA SER A 285 -24.09 6.94 -44.72
C SER A 285 -25.60 6.98 -44.97
N ALA A 286 -26.09 8.12 -45.47
CA ALA A 286 -27.11 8.24 -46.52
C ALA A 286 -27.68 9.67 -46.61
N ARG A 287 -27.13 10.44 -47.56
CA ARG A 287 -27.80 11.25 -48.59
C ARG A 287 -29.30 11.55 -48.41
N VAL A 288 -29.72 12.82 -48.58
CA VAL A 288 -30.80 13.25 -49.51
C VAL A 288 -30.64 14.75 -49.87
N ASN A 289 -30.64 15.01 -51.19
CA ASN A 289 -30.78 16.25 -51.98
C ASN A 289 -29.73 17.37 -51.87
#